data_AF-A0A2E4HJJ7-F1
#
_entry.id   AF-A0A2E4HJJ7-F1
#
_cell.length_a   1.000
_cell.length_b   1.000
_cell.length_c   1.000
_cell.angle_alpha   90.00
_cell.angle_beta   90.00
_cell.angle_gamma   90.00
#
_symmetry.space_group_name_H-M   'P 1'
#
loop_
_entity.id
_entity.type
_entity.pdbx_description
1 polymer ?
#
loop_
_entity_poly.entity_id
_entity_poly.type
_entity_poly.pdbx_seq_one_letter_code
_entity_poly.pdbx_strand_id
1 'polypeptide(L)'
;MYFRLIFLLIVSLSFISSFSFSEFVNAQTRKSSSTSVEKNLSGFDIPEIATSNFLGWDKRDFSKRIPGKETIIKQFLDEWGFQFETFSINKVVFAINLDLDGKYPFDVTFLDQNCDGVFETKIEEKPGESVDMGIPECVFK
;
A
#
# COMPACT_ATOMS: atom_id res chain seq x y z
N MET A 1 -14.50 -40.20 74.19
CA MET A 1 -15.55 -39.17 74.32
C MET A 1 -15.66 -38.50 72.97
N TYR A 2 -16.51 -39.05 72.10
CA TYR A 2 -17.92 -38.66 71.93
C TYR A 2 -18.03 -37.24 71.37
N PHE A 3 -18.19 -37.06 70.06
CA PHE A 3 -19.45 -37.10 69.29
C PHE A 3 -20.33 -35.87 69.51
N ARG A 4 -20.92 -35.39 68.39
CA ARG A 4 -22.02 -34.42 68.24
C ARG A 4 -21.54 -32.98 68.02
N LEU A 5 -21.97 -32.23 67.00
CA LEU A 5 -23.27 -32.14 66.33
C LEU A 5 -22.96 -31.66 64.87
N ILE A 6 -23.23 -32.42 63.81
CA ILE A 6 -24.51 -32.55 63.09
C ILE A 6 -24.93 -31.28 62.32
N PHE A 7 -24.92 -31.44 60.99
CA PHE A 7 -25.85 -30.92 59.98
C PHE A 7 -26.28 -29.46 60.04
N LEU A 8 -26.03 -28.73 58.94
CA LEU A 8 -27.08 -27.92 58.31
C LEU A 8 -26.74 -27.65 56.81
N LEU A 9 -27.67 -28.06 55.92
CA LEU A 9 -27.99 -27.58 54.56
C LEU A 9 -26.88 -27.55 53.49
N ILE A 10 -26.86 -28.28 52.37
CA ILE A 10 -27.84 -28.53 51.26
C ILE A 10 -28.47 -27.27 50.67
N VAL A 11 -28.44 -27.19 49.33
CA VAL A 11 -29.05 -26.21 48.38
C VAL A 11 -28.07 -25.06 48.09
N SER A 12 -27.53 -24.83 46.89
CA SER A 12 -28.08 -24.85 45.53
C SER A 12 -26.89 -24.73 44.56
N LEU A 13 -26.82 -25.53 43.50
CA LEU A 13 -27.24 -25.16 42.14
C LEU A 13 -26.61 -23.87 41.61
N SER A 14 -25.75 -24.07 40.60
CA SER A 14 -25.72 -23.29 39.37
C SER A 14 -25.52 -21.79 39.51
N PHE A 15 -24.30 -21.31 39.29
CA PHE A 15 -24.08 -20.11 38.46
C PHE A 15 -22.65 -20.17 37.89
N ILE A 16 -22.50 -20.95 36.83
CA ILE A 16 -21.50 -20.65 35.80
C ILE A 16 -21.97 -19.34 35.19
N SER A 17 -21.49 -18.21 35.75
CA SER A 17 -21.67 -16.92 35.12
C SER A 17 -20.71 -16.88 33.94
N SER A 18 -21.28 -17.27 32.80
CA SER A 18 -21.06 -16.69 31.48
C SER A 18 -19.81 -15.82 31.39
N PHE A 19 -18.70 -16.43 30.98
CA PHE A 19 -17.70 -15.72 30.21
C PHE A 19 -18.44 -14.98 29.10
N SER A 20 -18.57 -13.66 29.24
CA SER A 20 -19.10 -12.83 28.18
C SER A 20 -18.02 -12.75 27.11
N PHE A 21 -17.97 -13.77 26.25
CA PHE A 21 -17.23 -13.79 24.99
C PHE A 21 -17.90 -12.84 23.97
N SER A 22 -18.28 -11.65 24.44
CA SER A 22 -19.04 -10.65 23.69
C SER A 22 -18.31 -9.31 23.62
N GLU A 23 -17.22 -9.10 24.37
CA GLU A 23 -16.47 -7.84 24.35
C GLU A 23 -15.14 -7.91 23.60
N PHE A 24 -14.69 -9.11 23.18
CA PHE A 24 -13.46 -9.25 22.39
C PHE A 24 -13.69 -9.20 20.86
N VAL A 25 -14.95 -9.17 20.41
CA VAL A 25 -15.28 -9.23 18.96
C VAL A 25 -15.50 -7.84 18.35
N ASN A 26 -15.42 -6.76 19.12
CA ASN A 26 -15.79 -5.42 18.60
C ASN A 26 -14.70 -4.34 18.73
N ALA A 27 -13.44 -4.73 18.85
CA ALA A 27 -12.28 -3.82 18.75
C ALA A 27 -11.54 -3.95 17.39
N GLN A 28 -12.10 -4.67 16.44
CA GLN A 28 -11.74 -4.56 15.02
C GLN A 28 -12.85 -3.80 14.29
N THR A 29 -13.09 -2.56 14.73
CA THR A 29 -13.40 -1.50 13.77
C THR A 29 -12.28 -1.53 12.74
N ARG A 30 -12.53 -2.23 11.64
CA ARG A 30 -11.82 -2.08 10.37
C ARG A 30 -11.73 -0.58 10.12
N LYS A 31 -10.58 0.00 10.45
CA LYS A 31 -10.13 1.21 9.81
C LYS A 31 -9.87 0.77 8.37
N SER A 32 -10.94 0.79 7.57
CA SER A 32 -10.86 0.75 6.11
C SER A 32 -10.09 2.00 5.73
N SER A 33 -8.78 1.87 5.78
CA SER A 33 -7.82 2.87 5.43
C SER A 33 -7.68 2.79 3.93
N SER A 34 -8.66 3.30 3.20
CA SER A 34 -8.61 3.28 1.74
C SER A 34 -7.38 4.07 1.26
N THR A 35 -6.62 3.48 0.34
CA THR A 35 -5.74 4.18 -0.60
C THR A 35 -6.54 5.31 -1.26
N SER A 36 -6.02 6.55 -1.27
CA SER A 36 -6.64 7.66 -1.99
C SER A 36 -6.21 7.61 -3.45
N VAL A 37 -7.18 7.57 -4.37
CA VAL A 37 -6.93 7.72 -5.80
C VAL A 37 -7.55 9.03 -6.25
N GLU A 38 -6.72 9.92 -6.77
CA GLU A 38 -7.09 11.22 -7.32
C GLU A 38 -6.89 11.20 -8.84
N LYS A 39 -7.81 11.80 -9.59
CA LYS A 39 -7.72 11.94 -11.05
C LYS A 39 -7.74 13.40 -11.46
N ASN A 40 -6.77 13.80 -12.28
CA ASN A 40 -6.68 15.12 -12.88
C ASN A 40 -6.36 14.99 -14.37
N LEU A 41 -7.33 15.31 -15.23
CA LEU A 41 -7.18 15.22 -16.69
C LEU A 41 -6.16 16.22 -17.27
N SER A 42 -5.76 17.24 -16.50
CA SER A 42 -4.72 18.19 -16.93
C SER A 42 -3.31 17.69 -16.61
N GLY A 43 -3.18 16.55 -15.93
CA GLY A 43 -1.93 16.04 -15.40
C GLY A 43 -1.60 16.59 -14.01
N PHE A 44 -0.84 15.80 -13.26
CA PHE A 44 -0.18 16.25 -12.04
C PHE A 44 1.22 16.77 -12.35
N ASP A 45 1.68 17.73 -11.56
CA ASP A 45 3.07 18.16 -11.58
C ASP A 45 3.95 17.02 -11.06
N ILE A 46 4.92 16.61 -11.86
CA ILE A 46 5.85 15.52 -11.56
C ILE A 46 7.30 16.04 -11.56
N PRO A 47 8.22 15.36 -10.85
CA PRO A 47 9.64 15.69 -10.93
C PRO A 47 10.18 15.59 -12.36
N GLU A 48 11.04 16.53 -12.74
CA GLU A 48 11.61 16.56 -14.08
C GLU A 48 12.84 15.65 -14.17
N ILE A 49 12.75 14.60 -14.99
CA ILE A 49 13.83 13.60 -15.16
C ILE A 49 15.10 14.24 -15.74
N ALA A 50 14.97 15.23 -16.63
CA ALA A 50 16.08 15.82 -17.36
C ALA A 50 17.04 16.63 -16.45
N THR A 51 16.51 17.23 -15.39
CA THR A 51 17.26 18.05 -14.43
C THR A 51 17.68 17.26 -13.19
N SER A 52 17.17 16.03 -13.03
CA SER A 52 17.42 15.19 -11.86
C SER A 52 18.72 14.38 -11.94
N ASN A 53 19.31 14.11 -10.79
CA ASN A 53 20.52 13.28 -10.67
C ASN A 53 20.15 11.80 -10.72
N PHE A 54 20.77 11.06 -11.63
CA PHE A 54 20.57 9.62 -11.74
C PHE A 54 21.26 8.87 -10.59
N LEU A 55 20.50 8.07 -9.83
CA LEU A 55 21.01 7.31 -8.69
C LEU A 55 21.31 5.85 -9.05
N GLY A 56 20.54 5.26 -9.96
CA GLY A 56 20.69 3.85 -10.30
C GLY A 56 19.50 3.29 -11.08
N TRP A 57 19.62 2.03 -11.48
CA TRP A 57 18.55 1.32 -12.16
C TRP A 57 18.47 -0.13 -11.70
N ASP A 58 17.25 -0.66 -11.74
CA ASP A 58 16.93 -2.05 -11.49
C ASP A 58 16.05 -2.60 -12.62
N LYS A 59 16.12 -3.91 -12.84
CA LYS A 59 15.26 -4.63 -13.78
C LYS A 59 14.43 -5.60 -12.99
N ARG A 60 13.12 -5.34 -12.98
CA ARG A 60 12.18 -6.29 -12.39
C ARG A 60 11.43 -7.01 -13.49
N ASP A 61 11.54 -8.33 -13.40
CA ASP A 61 10.73 -9.20 -14.22
C ASP A 61 9.31 -9.26 -13.63
N PHE A 62 8.42 -8.45 -14.19
CA PHE A 62 6.99 -8.56 -13.94
C PHE A 62 6.35 -9.58 -14.90
N SER A 63 7.08 -10.61 -15.36
CA SER A 63 6.62 -11.63 -16.33
C SER A 63 5.28 -12.28 -16.00
N LYS A 64 4.97 -12.43 -14.72
CA LYS A 64 3.67 -12.93 -14.24
C LYS A 64 2.49 -12.01 -14.59
N ARG A 65 2.74 -10.73 -14.83
CA ARG A 65 1.80 -9.70 -15.30
C ARG A 65 2.05 -9.33 -16.77
N ILE A 66 3.27 -9.50 -17.29
CA ILE A 66 3.68 -9.18 -18.66
C ILE A 66 4.55 -10.28 -19.27
N PRO A 67 4.00 -11.23 -20.03
CA PRO A 67 4.83 -12.23 -20.70
C PRO A 67 5.88 -11.58 -21.62
N GLY A 68 7.17 -11.74 -21.29
CA GLY A 68 8.30 -11.43 -22.18
C GLY A 68 8.80 -9.98 -22.24
N LYS A 69 8.35 -9.07 -21.37
CA LYS A 69 8.92 -7.71 -21.28
C LYS A 69 9.39 -7.38 -19.87
N GLU A 70 10.61 -6.87 -19.78
CA GLU A 70 11.21 -6.38 -18.53
C GLU A 70 10.70 -4.96 -18.22
N THR A 71 10.38 -4.70 -16.95
CA THR A 71 10.16 -3.33 -16.48
C THR A 71 11.48 -2.78 -15.97
N ILE A 72 11.89 -1.66 -16.53
CA ILE A 72 13.08 -0.92 -16.12
C ILE A 72 12.64 0.11 -15.10
N ILE A 73 13.18 0.00 -13.89
CA ILE A 73 13.01 0.96 -12.81
C ILE A 73 14.28 1.80 -12.76
N LYS A 74 14.14 3.12 -12.81
CA LYS A 74 15.27 4.04 -12.65
C LYS A 74 15.00 4.96 -11.47
N GLN A 75 16.02 5.18 -10.66
CA GLN A 75 15.95 6.02 -9.47
C GLN A 75 16.68 7.33 -9.73
N PHE A 76 16.08 8.42 -9.24
CA PHE A 76 16.57 9.78 -9.42
C PHE A 76 16.45 10.56 -8.11
N LEU A 77 17.27 11.60 -7.97
CA LEU A 77 17.18 12.62 -6.94
C LEU A 77 16.96 13.97 -7.62
N ASP A 78 15.86 14.64 -7.31
CA ASP A 78 15.57 15.96 -7.87
C ASP A 78 16.42 17.08 -7.23
N GLU A 79 16.21 18.32 -7.68
CA GLU A 79 16.92 19.50 -7.16
C GLU A 79 16.51 19.89 -5.74
N TRP A 80 15.33 19.46 -5.28
CA TRP A 80 14.80 19.72 -3.95
C TRP A 80 15.20 18.63 -2.93
N GLY A 81 15.82 17.55 -3.39
CA GLY A 81 16.27 16.43 -2.57
C GLY A 81 15.23 15.32 -2.40
N PHE A 82 14.14 15.33 -3.17
CA PHE A 82 13.18 14.21 -3.20
C PHE A 82 13.71 13.10 -4.12
N GLN A 83 13.61 11.88 -3.62
CA GLN A 83 13.92 10.70 -4.41
C GLN A 83 12.67 10.23 -5.15
N PHE A 84 12.82 9.86 -6.42
CA PHE A 84 11.73 9.29 -7.18
C PHE A 84 12.20 8.17 -8.10
N GLU A 85 11.28 7.28 -8.45
CA GLU A 85 11.50 6.17 -9.37
C GLU A 85 10.60 6.29 -10.58
N THR A 86 11.14 5.99 -11.75
CA THR A 86 10.35 5.87 -12.98
C THR A 86 10.23 4.41 -13.37
N PHE A 87 9.02 3.97 -13.70
CA PHE A 87 8.74 2.65 -14.26
C PHE A 87 8.56 2.77 -15.75
N SER A 88 9.35 1.99 -16.50
CA SER A 88 9.32 2.03 -17.95
C SER A 88 9.34 0.65 -18.59
N ILE A 89 8.60 0.53 -19.68
CA ILE A 89 8.58 -0.64 -20.57
C ILE A 89 8.75 -0.10 -21.99
N ASN A 90 9.58 -0.73 -22.82
CA ASN A 90 9.81 -0.28 -24.19
C ASN A 90 10.22 1.21 -24.30
N LYS A 91 10.91 1.75 -23.28
CA LYS A 91 11.29 3.18 -23.16
C LYS A 91 10.13 4.16 -22.91
N VAL A 92 8.91 3.66 -22.71
CA VAL A 92 7.75 4.46 -22.30
C VAL A 92 7.67 4.44 -20.78
N VAL A 93 7.72 5.62 -20.16
CA VAL A 93 7.49 5.78 -18.72
C VAL A 93 5.98 5.81 -18.49
N PHE A 94 5.47 4.94 -17.62
CA PHE A 94 4.04 4.84 -17.34
C PHE A 94 3.69 5.06 -15.86
N ALA A 95 4.68 4.99 -14.97
CA ALA A 95 4.49 5.30 -13.56
C ALA A 95 5.70 6.04 -12.98
N ILE A 96 5.46 6.92 -12.02
CA ILE A 96 6.47 7.59 -11.22
C ILE A 96 6.10 7.45 -9.75
N ASN A 97 7.01 6.89 -8.95
CA ASN A 97 6.86 6.80 -7.51
C ASN A 97 7.72 7.90 -6.86
N LEU A 98 7.11 8.74 -6.04
CA LEU A 98 7.74 9.86 -5.36
C LEU A 98 7.82 9.59 -3.86
N ASP A 99 9.01 9.80 -3.30
CA ASP A 99 9.28 9.73 -1.87
C ASP A 99 9.28 11.14 -1.29
N LEU A 100 8.32 11.41 -0.41
CA LEU A 100 8.17 12.70 0.27
C LEU A 100 8.78 12.67 1.68
N ASP A 101 8.85 11.49 2.32
CA ASP A 101 9.27 11.32 3.70
C ASP A 101 10.67 10.71 3.89
N GLY A 102 11.32 10.34 2.78
CA GLY A 102 12.66 9.74 2.73
C GLY A 102 12.68 8.26 3.12
N LYS A 103 11.53 7.58 3.12
CA LYS A 103 11.40 6.19 3.55
C LYS A 103 10.67 5.36 2.51
N TYR A 104 11.06 4.08 2.48
CA TYR A 104 10.36 3.08 1.69
C TYR A 104 9.19 2.49 2.51
N PRO A 105 8.02 2.20 1.90
CA PRO A 105 7.65 2.40 0.49
C PRO A 105 7.39 3.87 0.13
N PHE A 106 7.53 4.21 -1.16
CA PHE A 106 7.23 5.53 -1.71
C PHE A 106 5.82 6.00 -1.36
N ASP A 107 5.66 7.29 -1.08
CA ASP A 107 4.41 7.88 -0.58
C ASP A 107 3.35 8.07 -1.67
N VAL A 108 3.78 8.41 -2.88
CA VAL A 108 2.87 8.81 -3.96
C VAL A 108 3.27 8.15 -5.26
N THR A 109 2.30 7.54 -5.94
CA THR A 109 2.46 6.97 -7.28
C THR A 109 1.63 7.74 -8.28
N PHE A 110 2.28 8.27 -9.31
CA PHE A 110 1.67 8.90 -10.47
C PHE A 110 1.61 7.91 -11.61
N LEU A 111 0.47 7.81 -12.30
CA LEU A 111 0.28 6.92 -13.45
C LEU A 111 -0.17 7.70 -14.68
N ASP A 112 0.42 7.31 -15.80
CA ASP A 112 -0.03 7.67 -17.15
C ASP A 112 -0.82 6.48 -17.71
N GLN A 113 -2.11 6.67 -17.95
CA GLN A 113 -3.00 5.58 -18.40
C GLN A 113 -2.98 5.38 -19.92
N ASN A 114 -2.52 6.37 -20.67
CA ASN A 114 -2.68 6.46 -22.12
C ASN A 114 -1.33 6.55 -22.88
N CYS A 115 -0.21 6.65 -22.15
CA CYS A 115 1.16 6.77 -22.60
C CYS A 115 1.43 8.06 -23.40
N ASP A 116 0.72 9.14 -23.12
CA ASP A 116 0.92 10.45 -23.76
C ASP A 116 1.91 11.36 -23.02
N GLY A 117 2.43 10.91 -21.87
CA GLY A 117 3.34 11.66 -21.01
C GLY A 117 2.65 12.55 -19.98
N VAL A 118 1.31 12.52 -19.91
CA VAL A 118 0.50 13.22 -18.91
C VAL A 118 0.08 12.23 -17.83
N PHE A 119 0.52 12.49 -16.60
CA PHE A 119 0.20 11.64 -15.46
C PHE A 119 -1.12 12.08 -14.84
N GLU A 120 -2.22 11.45 -15.23
CA GLU A 120 -3.57 11.89 -14.85
C GLU A 120 -4.05 11.28 -13.53
N THR A 121 -3.36 10.24 -13.04
CA THR A 121 -3.77 9.52 -11.83
C THR A 121 -2.70 9.64 -10.77
N LYS A 122 -3.10 10.08 -9.57
CA LYS A 122 -2.27 10.12 -8.37
C LYS A 122 -2.84 9.14 -7.36
N ILE A 123 -1.96 8.32 -6.80
CA ILE A 123 -2.27 7.32 -5.79
C ILE A 123 -1.43 7.63 -4.58
N GLU A 124 -2.05 7.93 -3.46
CA GLU A 124 -1.32 8.07 -2.19
C GLU A 124 -1.25 6.70 -1.51
N GLU A 125 -0.04 6.17 -1.42
CA GLU A 125 0.24 4.89 -0.79
C GLU A 125 0.36 5.10 0.72
N LYS A 126 -0.14 4.14 1.49
CA LYS A 126 0.01 4.15 2.95
C LYS A 126 1.06 3.12 3.36
N PRO A 127 1.84 3.40 4.42
CA PRO A 127 2.84 2.46 4.90
C PRO A 127 2.26 1.06 5.13
N GLY A 128 2.78 0.07 4.41
CA GLY A 128 2.37 -1.34 4.52
C GLY A 128 1.26 -1.79 3.55
N GLU A 129 0.72 -0.89 2.72
CA GLU A 129 -0.17 -1.26 1.62
C GLU A 129 0.60 -1.16 0.30
N SER A 130 0.66 -2.26 -0.46
CA SER A 130 1.17 -2.22 -1.84
C SER A 130 0.01 -2.02 -2.79
N VAL A 131 0.09 -0.97 -3.62
CA VAL A 131 -0.92 -0.73 -4.64
C VAL A 131 -0.56 -1.51 -5.90
N ASP A 132 -1.56 -2.17 -6.50
CA ASP A 132 -1.38 -2.73 -7.83
C ASP A 132 -1.42 -1.58 -8.85
N MET A 133 -0.24 -1.15 -9.29
CA MET A 133 -0.06 -0.02 -10.20
C MET A 133 -0.76 -0.18 -11.56
N GLY A 134 -1.22 -1.38 -11.94
CA GLY A 134 -2.01 -1.62 -13.15
C GLY A 134 -1.31 -1.13 -14.44
N ILE A 135 -0.61 -2.03 -15.13
CA ILE A 135 0.21 -1.63 -16.29
C ILE A 135 -0.70 -1.26 -17.47
N PRO A 136 -0.61 -0.04 -18.02
CA PRO A 136 -1.54 0.43 -19.04
C PRO A 136 -1.33 -0.30 -20.38
N GLU A 137 -2.40 -0.51 -21.14
CA GLU A 137 -2.31 -1.29 -22.38
C GLU A 137 -1.44 -0.63 -23.46
N CYS A 138 -1.30 0.70 -23.40
CA CYS A 138 -0.54 1.49 -24.37
C CYS A 138 0.96 1.17 -24.37
N VAL A 139 1.55 0.70 -23.26
CA VAL A 139 2.99 0.32 -23.24
C VAL A 139 3.28 -0.95 -24.03
N PHE A 140 2.24 -1.69 -24.44
CA PHE A 140 2.41 -2.93 -25.22
C PHE A 140 2.44 -2.74 -26.72
N LYS A 141 1.96 -1.59 -27.21
CA LYS A 141 1.96 -1.23 -28.63
C LYS A 141 3.37 -0.97 -29.14
#